data_AF-A0A101DAR9-F1
#
_entry.id   AF-A0A101DAR9-F1
#
_cell.length_a   1.000
_cell.length_b   1.000
_cell.length_c   1.000
_cell.angle_alpha   90.00
_cell.angle_beta   90.00
_cell.angle_gamma   90.00
#
_symmetry.space_group_name_H-M   'P 1'
#
loop_
_entity.id
_entity.type
_entity.pdbx_description
1 polymer ?
#
loop_
_entity_poly.entity_id
_entity_poly.type
_entity_poly.pdbx_seq_one_letter_code
_entity_poly.pdbx_strand_id
1 'polypeptide(L)'
;LTTALVFCFFEVFPHHAVGVSEVHLILGSTLLLLFGAGAAAIGLAAGLLLQGLLFAPFDLPQYGMNVTTLLVPLWAISVLAKRIVAPGTAYVDLSYKQALALSTAYQGGIVAWVGFWAFYGHGFTSDNLAAVGSFGLAYMSVILIEPLVDLAACRTFPLAGRIAHRSWNLTV
;
A
#
# COMPACT_ATOMS: atom_id res chain seq x y z
N LEU A 1 -15.13 4.25 6.10
CA LEU A 1 -15.11 3.20 5.06
C LEU A 1 -13.70 2.69 4.80
N THR A 2 -12.73 3.55 4.42
CA THR A 2 -11.34 3.12 4.15
C THR A 2 -10.71 2.36 5.33
N THR A 3 -10.90 2.81 6.56
CA THR A 3 -10.46 2.09 7.77
C THR A 3 -11.02 0.67 7.85
N ALA A 4 -12.31 0.48 7.56
CA ALA A 4 -12.93 -0.85 7.60
C ALA A 4 -12.43 -1.76 6.47
N LEU A 5 -12.19 -1.20 5.28
CA LEU A 5 -11.57 -1.93 4.17
C LEU A 5 -10.16 -2.38 4.52
N VAL A 6 -9.32 -1.45 5.00
CA VAL A 6 -7.96 -1.74 5.45
C VAL A 6 -7.95 -2.82 6.51
N PHE A 7 -8.78 -2.67 7.54
CA PHE A 7 -8.91 -3.66 8.60
C PHE A 7 -9.30 -5.04 8.03
N CYS A 8 -10.23 -5.10 7.07
CA CYS A 8 -10.58 -6.33 6.35
C CYS A 8 -9.39 -6.89 5.55
N PHE A 9 -8.60 -6.05 4.90
CA PHE A 9 -7.41 -6.49 4.15
C PHE A 9 -6.32 -7.06 5.06
N PHE A 10 -6.19 -6.56 6.28
CA PHE A 10 -5.27 -7.13 7.26
C PHE A 10 -5.74 -8.48 7.80
N GLU A 11 -7.03 -8.61 8.12
CA GLU A 11 -7.53 -9.79 8.85
C GLU A 11 -8.07 -10.91 7.95
N VAL A 12 -8.67 -10.56 6.80
CA VAL A 12 -9.40 -11.52 5.95
C VAL A 12 -8.61 -11.90 4.71
N PHE A 13 -7.85 -10.96 4.13
CA PHE A 13 -7.07 -11.24 2.93
C PHE A 13 -5.80 -12.03 3.27
N PRO A 14 -5.19 -12.72 2.29
CA PRO A 14 -3.97 -13.48 2.52
C PRO A 14 -2.86 -12.61 3.14
N HIS A 15 -2.37 -13.07 4.28
CA HIS A 15 -1.22 -12.50 4.96
C HIS A 15 -0.38 -13.59 5.60
N HIS A 16 0.95 -13.47 5.49
CA HIS A 16 1.89 -14.48 5.99
C HIS A 16 3.19 -13.85 6.47
N ALA A 17 3.72 -14.33 7.59
CA ALA A 17 5.05 -13.96 8.06
C ALA A 17 6.13 -14.50 7.11
N VAL A 18 6.98 -13.61 6.59
CA VAL A 18 8.10 -13.96 5.72
C VAL A 18 9.31 -13.09 6.06
N GLY A 19 10.39 -13.72 6.54
CA GLY A 19 11.63 -13.01 6.84
C GLY A 19 11.46 -12.07 8.02
N VAL A 20 11.54 -10.76 7.77
CA VAL A 20 11.55 -9.71 8.81
C VAL A 20 10.17 -9.13 9.15
N SER A 21 9.14 -9.41 8.36
CA SER A 21 7.79 -8.83 8.55
C SER A 21 6.71 -9.71 7.89
N GLU A 22 5.45 -9.29 7.98
CA GLU A 22 4.33 -9.95 7.32
C GLU A 22 4.06 -9.36 5.94
N VAL A 23 3.83 -10.24 4.96
CA VAL A 23 3.36 -9.84 3.63
C VAL A 23 1.85 -9.78 3.66
N HIS A 24 1.29 -8.63 3.34
CA HIS A 24 -0.15 -8.43 3.27
C HIS A 24 -0.60 -7.96 1.88
N LEU A 25 -1.75 -8.45 1.43
CA LEU A 25 -2.46 -7.89 0.29
C LEU A 25 -3.29 -6.66 0.71
N ILE A 26 -2.61 -5.54 0.95
CA ILE A 26 -3.20 -4.31 1.53
C ILE A 26 -3.99 -3.48 0.49
N LEU A 27 -3.76 -3.71 -0.80
CA LEU A 27 -4.42 -2.96 -1.89
C LEU A 27 -4.25 -1.44 -1.76
N GLY A 28 -3.04 -0.99 -1.40
CA GLY A 28 -2.77 0.41 -1.10
C GLY A 28 -2.85 1.32 -2.31
N SER A 29 -2.43 0.85 -3.49
CA SER A 29 -2.65 1.58 -4.74
C SER A 29 -4.14 1.66 -5.06
N THR A 30 -4.90 0.58 -4.84
CA THR A 30 -6.37 0.58 -5.04
C THR A 30 -7.06 1.60 -4.14
N LEU A 31 -6.65 1.68 -2.87
CA LEU A 31 -7.19 2.66 -1.92
C LEU A 31 -6.89 4.09 -2.35
N LEU A 32 -5.67 4.38 -2.80
CA LEU A 32 -5.30 5.68 -3.35
C LEU A 32 -6.19 6.04 -4.55
N LEU A 33 -6.34 5.09 -5.45
CA LEU A 33 -7.07 5.20 -6.70
C LEU A 33 -8.57 5.44 -6.47
N LEU A 34 -9.18 4.75 -5.49
CA LEU A 34 -10.61 4.85 -5.19
C LEU A 34 -10.98 6.00 -4.25
N PHE A 35 -10.12 6.35 -3.29
CA PHE A 35 -10.47 7.27 -2.20
C PHE A 35 -9.56 8.49 -2.08
N GLY A 36 -8.43 8.51 -2.79
CA GLY A 36 -7.43 9.58 -2.71
C GLY A 36 -6.47 9.41 -1.53
N ALA A 37 -5.38 10.19 -1.56
CA ALA A 37 -4.24 9.99 -0.65
C ALA A 37 -4.61 10.21 0.83
N GLY A 38 -5.39 11.26 1.14
CA GLY A 38 -5.77 11.57 2.53
C GLY A 38 -6.62 10.49 3.17
N ALA A 39 -7.71 10.07 2.51
CA ALA A 39 -8.60 9.04 3.03
C ALA A 39 -7.94 7.66 3.09
N ALA A 40 -7.07 7.33 2.11
CA ALA A 40 -6.26 6.12 2.12
C ALA A 40 -5.27 6.13 3.29
N ALA A 41 -4.54 7.22 3.53
CA ALA A 41 -3.58 7.33 4.62
C ALA A 41 -4.24 7.18 6.00
N ILE A 42 -5.34 7.90 6.24
CA ILE A 42 -6.09 7.77 7.49
C ILE A 42 -6.64 6.35 7.64
N GLY A 43 -7.14 5.75 6.55
CA GLY A 43 -7.62 4.38 6.53
C GLY A 43 -6.54 3.38 6.91
N LEU A 44 -5.35 3.48 6.32
CA LEU A 44 -4.20 2.61 6.57
C LEU A 44 -3.74 2.69 8.03
N ALA A 45 -3.55 3.92 8.53
CA ALA A 45 -3.14 4.14 9.92
C ALA A 45 -4.19 3.62 10.92
N ALA A 46 -5.46 4.04 10.77
CA ALA A 46 -6.51 3.63 11.69
C ALA A 46 -6.84 2.14 11.60
N GLY A 47 -6.78 1.54 10.41
CA GLY A 47 -7.05 0.12 10.22
C GLY A 47 -5.96 -0.75 10.84
N LEU A 48 -4.69 -0.38 10.62
CA LEU A 48 -3.55 -1.02 11.27
C LEU A 48 -3.58 -0.85 12.81
N LEU A 49 -3.98 0.33 13.30
CA LEU A 49 -4.13 0.55 14.74
C LEU A 49 -5.23 -0.34 15.33
N LEU A 50 -6.37 -0.45 14.65
CA LEU A 50 -7.47 -1.29 15.09
C LEU A 50 -7.06 -2.77 15.10
N GLN A 51 -6.34 -3.22 14.08
CA GLN A 51 -5.75 -4.55 14.00
C GLN A 51 -4.82 -4.82 15.20
N GLY A 52 -3.89 -3.90 15.47
CA GLY A 52 -2.98 -3.99 16.62
C GLY A 52 -3.72 -3.99 17.96
N LEU A 53 -4.77 -3.20 18.14
CA LEU A 53 -5.52 -3.16 19.40
C LEU A 53 -6.36 -4.42 19.66
N LEU A 54 -6.88 -5.05 18.60
CA LEU A 54 -7.88 -6.12 18.73
C LEU A 54 -7.30 -7.54 18.51
N PHE A 55 -6.34 -7.70 17.60
CA PHE A 55 -5.83 -9.01 17.15
C PHE A 55 -4.33 -9.18 17.39
N ALA A 56 -3.53 -8.11 17.24
CA ALA A 56 -2.08 -8.16 17.42
C ALA A 56 -1.52 -7.10 18.40
N PRO A 57 -1.86 -7.13 19.71
CA PRO A 57 -1.37 -6.14 20.68
C PRO A 57 0.15 -6.08 20.80
N PHE A 58 0.82 -7.18 20.48
CA PHE A 58 2.28 -7.28 20.48
C PHE A 58 2.95 -6.42 19.39
N ASP A 59 2.22 -6.02 18.34
CA ASP A 59 2.72 -5.14 17.28
C ASP A 59 2.60 -3.65 17.62
N LEU A 60 1.83 -3.28 18.66
CA LEU A 60 1.63 -1.88 19.05
C LEU A 60 2.94 -1.12 19.36
N PRO A 61 3.97 -1.71 20.02
CA PRO A 61 5.27 -1.06 20.16
C PRO A 61 5.95 -0.73 18.82
N GLN A 62 5.66 -1.51 17.77
CA GLN A 62 6.20 -1.33 16.42
C GLN A 62 5.28 -0.51 15.51
N TYR A 63 4.13 -0.06 16.00
CA TYR A 63 3.10 0.61 15.20
C TYR A 63 3.65 1.77 14.37
N GLY A 64 4.59 2.56 14.90
CA GLY A 64 5.26 3.65 14.16
C GLY A 64 6.02 3.17 12.92
N MET A 65 6.75 2.06 13.04
CA MET A 65 7.47 1.46 11.91
C MET A 65 6.47 0.88 10.89
N ASN A 66 5.45 0.19 11.37
CA ASN A 66 4.45 -0.46 10.53
C ASN A 66 3.62 0.59 9.76
N VAL A 67 3.16 1.66 10.42
CA VAL A 67 2.38 2.70 9.77
C VAL A 67 3.22 3.47 8.74
N THR A 68 4.49 3.76 9.02
CA THR A 68 5.35 4.47 8.04
C THR A 68 5.66 3.61 6.81
N THR A 69 5.74 2.29 6.99
CA THR A 69 5.87 1.32 5.88
C THR A 69 4.69 1.39 4.92
N LEU A 70 3.49 1.78 5.39
CA LEU A 70 2.32 1.97 4.54
C LEU A 70 2.23 3.38 3.97
N LEU A 71 2.47 4.39 4.81
CA LEU A 71 2.21 5.79 4.47
C LEU A 71 3.28 6.42 3.58
N VAL A 72 4.55 6.09 3.78
CA VAL A 72 5.64 6.68 2.98
C VAL A 72 5.54 6.21 1.52
N PRO A 73 5.37 4.91 1.24
CA PRO A 73 5.11 4.44 -0.13
C PRO A 73 3.82 5.00 -0.70
N LEU A 74 2.74 5.10 0.10
CA LEU A 74 1.47 5.67 -0.36
C LEU A 74 1.66 7.13 -0.81
N TRP A 75 2.38 7.92 -0.03
CA TRP A 75 2.73 9.28 -0.40
C TRP A 75 3.56 9.32 -1.68
N ALA A 76 4.59 8.48 -1.80
CA ALA A 76 5.44 8.40 -2.99
C ALA A 76 4.62 8.09 -4.25
N ILE A 77 3.73 7.09 -4.21
CA ILE A 77 2.87 6.77 -5.36
C ILE A 77 1.83 7.84 -5.64
N SER A 78 1.37 8.60 -4.64
CA SER A 78 0.46 9.74 -4.85
C SER A 78 1.12 10.87 -5.64
N VAL A 79 2.43 11.07 -5.46
CA VAL A 79 3.22 12.01 -6.25
C VAL A 79 3.53 11.43 -7.62
N LEU A 80 3.88 10.14 -7.70
CA LEU A 80 4.18 9.45 -8.96
C LEU A 80 2.96 9.41 -9.89
N ALA A 81 1.75 9.18 -9.35
CA ALA A 81 0.50 9.16 -10.10
C ALA A 81 0.32 10.45 -10.93
N LYS A 82 0.64 11.61 -10.36
CA LYS A 82 0.56 12.91 -11.05
C LYS A 82 1.53 13.05 -12.23
N ARG A 83 2.59 12.23 -12.28
CA ARG A 83 3.58 12.24 -13.36
C ARG A 83 3.23 11.24 -14.47
N ILE A 84 2.63 10.10 -14.12
CA ILE A 84 2.39 9.01 -15.08
C ILE A 84 0.94 8.95 -15.59
N VAL A 85 0.00 9.60 -14.89
CA VAL A 85 -1.40 9.72 -15.30
C VAL A 85 -1.64 11.14 -15.79
N ALA A 86 -2.09 11.29 -17.04
CA ALA A 86 -2.34 12.60 -17.62
C ALA A 86 -3.49 13.31 -16.87
N PRO A 87 -3.41 14.64 -16.65
CA PRO A 87 -4.49 15.39 -16.03
C PRO A 87 -5.81 15.21 -16.78
N GLY A 88 -6.88 14.90 -16.04
CA GLY A 88 -8.21 14.70 -16.62
C GLY A 88 -8.46 13.30 -17.21
N THR A 89 -7.52 12.36 -17.06
CA THR A 89 -7.76 10.95 -17.37
C THR A 89 -8.90 10.43 -16.50
N ALA A 90 -9.97 9.92 -17.12
CA ALA A 90 -11.03 9.30 -16.34
C ALA A 90 -10.50 8.03 -15.66
N TYR A 91 -10.98 7.77 -14.45
CA TYR A 91 -10.52 6.65 -13.64
C TYR A 91 -10.64 5.30 -14.35
N VAL A 92 -11.72 5.11 -15.11
CA VAL A 92 -11.99 3.91 -15.93
C VAL A 92 -11.00 3.70 -17.07
N ASP A 93 -10.29 4.76 -17.47
CA ASP A 93 -9.35 4.78 -18.61
C ASP A 93 -7.91 4.55 -18.18
N LEU A 94 -7.65 4.23 -16.91
CA LEU A 94 -6.32 3.83 -16.45
C LEU A 94 -5.84 2.62 -17.24
N SER A 95 -4.64 2.76 -17.83
CA SER A 95 -4.02 1.66 -18.55
C SER A 95 -3.38 0.66 -17.59
N TYR A 96 -3.24 -0.59 -18.04
CA TYR A 96 -2.53 -1.62 -17.29
C TYR A 96 -1.10 -1.20 -16.92
N LYS A 97 -0.40 -0.52 -17.83
CA LYS A 97 0.97 -0.04 -17.57
C LYS A 97 1.02 0.97 -16.42
N GLN A 98 0.03 1.87 -16.34
CA GLN A 98 -0.06 2.84 -15.24
C GLN A 98 -0.40 2.15 -13.91
N ALA A 99 -1.37 1.24 -13.90
CA ALA A 99 -1.72 0.46 -12.71
C ALA A 99 -0.52 -0.38 -12.21
N LEU A 100 0.15 -1.09 -13.13
CA LEU A 100 1.34 -1.88 -12.82
C LEU A 100 2.46 -1.01 -12.26
N ALA A 101 2.71 0.16 -12.84
CA ALA A 101 3.71 1.09 -12.33
C ALA A 101 3.39 1.59 -10.91
N LEU A 102 2.13 1.94 -10.62
CA LEU A 102 1.72 2.38 -9.29
C LEU A 102 1.83 1.26 -8.26
N SER A 103 1.29 0.07 -8.54
CA SER A 103 1.37 -1.08 -7.64
C SER A 103 2.84 -1.49 -7.41
N THR A 104 3.65 -1.59 -8.47
CA THR A 104 5.08 -1.93 -8.34
C THR A 104 5.81 -0.89 -7.49
N ALA A 105 5.54 0.41 -7.70
CA ALA A 105 6.16 1.46 -6.90
C ALA A 105 5.71 1.42 -5.42
N TYR A 106 4.46 1.06 -5.15
CA TYR A 106 3.94 0.92 -3.79
C TYR A 106 4.59 -0.26 -3.07
N GLN A 107 4.56 -1.44 -3.69
CA GLN A 107 5.12 -2.67 -3.12
C GLN A 107 6.64 -2.57 -2.99
N GLY A 108 7.34 -2.03 -4.00
CA GLY A 108 8.77 -1.75 -3.92
C GLY A 108 9.10 -0.75 -2.81
N GLY A 109 8.24 0.26 -2.61
CA GLY A 109 8.37 1.20 -1.50
C GLY A 109 8.20 0.52 -0.14
N ILE A 110 7.24 -0.39 0.02
CA ILE A 110 7.06 -1.19 1.24
C ILE A 110 8.32 -2.00 1.53
N VAL A 111 8.81 -2.76 0.54
CA VAL A 111 10.02 -3.58 0.68
C VAL A 111 11.24 -2.73 1.04
N ALA A 112 11.41 -1.58 0.39
CA ALA A 112 12.50 -0.67 0.69
C ALA A 112 12.41 -0.09 2.10
N TRP A 113 11.20 0.28 2.56
CA TRP A 113 11.00 0.86 3.89
C TRP A 113 11.16 -0.17 5.02
N VAL A 114 10.68 -1.40 4.79
CA VAL A 114 10.95 -2.53 5.70
C VAL A 114 12.43 -2.84 5.75
N GLY A 115 13.10 -2.89 4.60
CA GLY A 115 14.55 -3.07 4.53
C GLY A 115 15.30 -1.99 5.31
N PHE A 116 14.88 -0.73 5.19
CA PHE A 116 15.44 0.37 5.98
C PHE A 116 15.33 0.11 7.49
N TRP A 117 14.14 -0.23 8.00
CA TRP A 117 13.96 -0.52 9.43
C TRP A 117 14.72 -1.77 9.88
N ALA A 118 14.73 -2.83 9.07
CA ALA A 118 15.45 -4.07 9.36
C ALA A 118 16.96 -3.84 9.45
N PHE A 119 17.55 -3.07 8.52
CA PHE A 119 18.97 -2.73 8.57
C PHE A 119 19.29 -1.74 9.71
N TYR A 120 18.38 -0.81 9.98
CA TYR A 120 18.54 0.13 11.10
C TYR A 120 18.52 -0.59 12.46
N GLY A 121 17.62 -1.56 12.66
CA GLY A 121 17.48 -2.28 13.92
C GLY A 121 18.47 -3.43 14.11
N HIS A 122 18.79 -4.17 13.04
CA HIS A 122 19.55 -5.42 13.11
C HIS A 122 20.91 -5.40 12.37
N GLY A 123 21.25 -4.29 11.70
CA GLY A 123 22.50 -4.13 10.97
C GLY A 123 22.58 -4.93 9.66
N PHE A 124 23.73 -4.85 8.98
CA PHE A 124 23.98 -5.50 7.69
C PHE A 124 24.65 -6.87 7.87
N THR A 125 23.93 -7.83 8.43
CA THR A 125 24.40 -9.22 8.59
C THR A 125 23.88 -10.11 7.46
N SER A 126 24.57 -11.23 7.16
CA SER A 126 24.14 -12.19 6.11
C SER A 126 22.69 -12.65 6.29
N ASP A 127 22.32 -12.93 7.54
CA ASP A 127 21.01 -13.47 7.89
C ASP A 127 19.92 -12.42 7.70
N ASN A 128 20.19 -11.16 8.08
CA ASN A 128 19.24 -10.06 7.89
C ASN A 128 19.07 -9.72 6.40
N LEU A 129 20.16 -9.75 5.62
CA LEU A 129 20.09 -9.57 4.17
C LEU A 129 19.24 -10.66 3.51
N ALA A 130 19.40 -11.92 3.93
CA ALA A 130 18.59 -13.02 3.42
C ALA A 130 17.11 -12.87 3.82
N ALA A 131 16.82 -12.41 5.03
CA ALA A 131 15.46 -12.20 5.52
C ALA A 131 14.74 -11.03 4.82
N VAL A 132 15.43 -9.92 4.55
CA VAL A 132 14.88 -8.83 3.73
C VAL A 132 14.70 -9.28 2.28
N GLY A 133 15.64 -10.06 1.74
CA GLY A 133 15.54 -10.62 0.39
C GLY A 133 14.33 -11.55 0.22
N SER A 134 14.07 -12.45 1.17
CA SER A 134 12.90 -13.34 1.13
C SER A 134 11.60 -12.57 1.24
N PHE A 135 11.53 -11.55 2.11
CA PHE A 135 10.40 -10.64 2.20
C PHE A 135 10.12 -9.93 0.87
N GLY A 136 11.17 -9.37 0.24
CA GLY A 136 11.06 -8.71 -1.06
C GLY A 136 10.55 -9.63 -2.16
N LEU A 137 11.02 -10.88 -2.21
CA LEU A 137 10.55 -11.88 -3.17
C LEU A 137 9.08 -12.25 -2.94
N ALA A 138 8.64 -12.37 -1.70
CA ALA A 138 7.24 -12.65 -1.38
C ALA A 138 6.32 -11.51 -1.86
N TYR A 139 6.75 -10.25 -1.75
CA TYR A 139 6.00 -9.09 -2.26
C TYR A 139 5.84 -9.06 -3.79
N MET A 140 6.68 -9.79 -4.55
CA MET A 140 6.49 -9.94 -5.99
C MET A 140 5.17 -10.65 -6.34
N SER A 141 4.67 -11.52 -5.46
CA SER A 141 3.36 -12.17 -5.64
C SER A 141 2.21 -11.16 -5.62
N VAL A 142 2.33 -10.11 -4.80
CA VAL A 142 1.32 -9.04 -4.68
C VAL A 142 1.25 -8.23 -5.97
N ILE A 143 2.41 -7.92 -6.58
CA ILE A 143 2.51 -7.17 -7.84
C ILE A 143 1.81 -7.91 -9.00
N LEU A 144 1.68 -9.24 -8.94
CA LEU A 144 0.95 -9.99 -9.99
C LEU A 144 -0.56 -9.80 -9.91
N ILE A 145 -1.09 -9.54 -8.71
CA ILE A 145 -2.53 -9.52 -8.43
C ILE A 145 -3.06 -8.09 -8.40
N GLU A 146 -2.41 -7.20 -7.66
CA GLU A 146 -2.92 -5.87 -7.35
C GLU A 146 -3.19 -4.98 -8.58
N PRO A 147 -2.37 -4.96 -9.65
CA PRO A 147 -2.68 -4.17 -10.84
C PRO A 147 -3.99 -4.59 -11.53
N LEU A 148 -4.34 -5.87 -11.46
CA LEU A 148 -5.61 -6.37 -12.01
C LEU A 148 -6.79 -5.94 -11.15
N VAL A 149 -6.62 -5.98 -9.82
CA VAL A 149 -7.60 -5.48 -8.86
C VAL A 149 -7.80 -3.98 -9.01
N ASP A 150 -6.73 -3.21 -9.21
CA ASP A 150 -6.76 -1.77 -9.48
C ASP A 150 -7.64 -1.47 -10.69
N LEU A 151 -7.38 -2.11 -11.83
CA LEU A 151 -8.18 -1.89 -13.04
C LEU A 151 -9.63 -2.34 -12.90
N ALA A 152 -9.87 -3.48 -12.23
CA ALA A 152 -11.22 -3.97 -11.99
C ALA A 152 -12.01 -2.97 -11.12
N ALA A 153 -11.42 -2.55 -10.00
CA ALA A 153 -12.01 -1.54 -9.12
C ALA A 153 -12.28 -0.23 -9.86
N CYS A 154 -11.37 0.18 -10.76
CA CYS A 154 -11.56 1.35 -11.60
C CYS A 154 -12.82 1.32 -12.42
N ARG A 155 -13.07 0.18 -13.07
CA ARG A 155 -14.19 -0.02 -13.98
C ARG A 155 -15.50 -0.27 -13.25
N THR A 156 -15.46 -0.93 -12.09
CA THR A 156 -16.64 -1.26 -11.31
C THR A 156 -17.14 -0.09 -10.46
N PHE A 157 -16.25 0.75 -9.93
CA PHE A 157 -16.61 1.84 -9.01
C PHE A 157 -16.25 3.25 -9.54
N PRO A 158 -16.79 3.66 -10.71
CA PRO A 158 -16.40 4.92 -11.37
C PRO A 158 -16.82 6.19 -10.60
N LEU A 159 -17.79 6.09 -9.68
CA LEU A 159 -18.22 7.20 -8.82
C LEU A 159 -17.24 7.44 -7.66
N ALA A 160 -16.65 6.38 -7.10
CA ALA A 160 -15.66 6.49 -6.04
C ALA A 160 -14.39 7.19 -6.56
N GLY A 161 -13.87 6.72 -7.70
CA GLY A 161 -12.69 7.32 -8.34
C GLY A 161 -12.89 8.80 -8.74
N ARG A 162 -14.13 9.24 -9.03
CA ARG A 162 -14.43 10.65 -9.30
C ARG A 162 -14.17 11.56 -8.08
N ILE A 163 -14.44 11.08 -6.87
CA ILE A 163 -14.22 11.82 -5.62
C ILE A 163 -12.71 11.89 -5.33
N ALA A 164 -12.00 10.77 -5.49
CA ALA A 164 -10.55 10.69 -5.33
C ALA A 164 -9.79 11.60 -6.31
N HIS A 165 -10.18 11.60 -7.59
CA HIS A 165 -9.52 12.42 -8.62
C HIS A 165 -9.66 13.93 -8.33
N ARG A 166 -10.77 14.37 -7.72
CA ARG A 166 -10.94 15.77 -7.29
C ARG A 166 -9.97 16.15 -6.17
N SER A 167 -9.54 15.20 -5.34
CA SER A 167 -8.53 15.41 -4.30
C SER A 167 -7.09 15.41 -4.82
N TRP A 168 -6.84 14.87 -6.01
CA TRP A 168 -5.52 14.91 -6.66
C TRP A 168 -5.20 16.29 -7.25
N ASN A 169 -6.25 17.02 -7.67
CA ASN A 169 -6.22 18.43 -8.03
C ASN A 169 -6.55 19.31 -6.81
N LEU A 170 -5.55 19.54 -5.96
CA LEU A 170 -5.56 20.71 -5.08
C LEU A 170 -5.50 21.97 -5.97
N THR A 171 -6.67 22.44 -6.44
CA THR A 171 -6.87 23.86 -6.74
C THR A 171 -7.35 24.52 -5.46
N VAL A 172 -6.51 25.37 -4.89
CA VAL A 172 -6.98 26.70 -4.51
C VAL A 172 -6.55 27.63 -5.63
#